data_AF-A0A1G9FTI0-F1
#
_entry.id   AF-A0A1G9FTI0-F1
#
_cell.length_a   1.000
_cell.length_b   1.000
_cell.length_c   1.000
_cell.angle_alpha   90.00
_cell.angle_beta   90.00
_cell.angle_gamma   90.00
#
_symmetry.space_group_name_H-M   'P 1'
#
loop_
_entity.id
_entity.type
_entity.pdbx_description
1 polymer ?
#
loop_
_entity_poly.entity_id
_entity_poly.type
_entity_poly.pdbx_seq_one_letter_code
_entity_poly.pdbx_strand_id
1 'polypeptide(L)'
;MLRGVVRCAPASDRRTDRVQNDRMATNSSLPAPAPPTPVEQGRAALARHAWGEAFEQLTKADAQGQLDGGDLELLATAAWWTGQLPQAIEVRERSYAAAMKANRLEAAVMAAVSLARDNVYRAADSMSAAWARRAERSLENVPENAAHGWLAIVRSFRAAMSAISIPRSRRRPWPRRSGGDWRIGMLR
;
A
#
# COMPACT_ATOMS: atom_id res chain seq x y z
N MET A 1 34.46 -4.86 83.11
CA MET A 1 33.20 -5.18 82.38
C MET A 1 33.26 -4.34 81.11
N LEU A 2 33.31 -4.81 79.85
CA LEU A 2 32.88 -6.02 79.17
C LEU A 2 33.81 -6.29 77.96
N ARG A 3 34.21 -7.54 77.70
CA ARG A 3 34.87 -7.95 76.44
C ARG A 3 33.79 -8.29 75.41
N GLY A 4 33.79 -7.59 74.28
CA GLY A 4 32.90 -7.87 73.14
C GLY A 4 33.36 -9.10 72.35
N VAL A 5 32.47 -10.08 72.18
CA VAL A 5 32.68 -11.26 71.34
C VAL A 5 32.17 -10.94 69.94
N VAL A 6 33.06 -10.84 68.97
CA VAL A 6 32.71 -10.79 67.54
C VAL A 6 32.30 -12.21 67.13
N ARG A 7 31.05 -12.38 66.74
CA ARG A 7 30.53 -13.65 66.21
C ARG A 7 30.73 -13.67 64.70
N CYS A 8 31.56 -14.57 64.18
CA CYS A 8 31.63 -14.84 62.74
C CYS A 8 30.32 -15.50 62.28
N ALA A 9 29.70 -14.96 61.24
CA ALA A 9 28.61 -15.62 60.52
C ALA A 9 29.15 -16.85 59.76
N PRO A 10 28.39 -17.95 59.66
CA PRO A 10 28.83 -19.12 58.88
C PRO A 10 28.94 -18.74 57.40
N ALA A 11 30.04 -19.14 56.77
CA ALA A 11 30.25 -18.97 55.34
C ALA A 11 29.14 -19.72 54.58
N SER A 12 28.32 -19.00 53.81
CA SER A 12 27.35 -19.63 52.92
C SER A 12 28.11 -20.50 51.90
N ASP A 13 27.65 -21.74 51.75
CA ASP A 13 28.24 -22.69 50.82
C ASP A 13 27.99 -22.22 49.38
N ARG A 14 29.03 -21.62 48.76
CA ARG A 14 28.99 -21.15 47.37
C ARG A 14 28.63 -22.25 46.37
N ARG A 15 28.71 -23.52 46.75
CA ARG A 15 28.33 -24.66 45.89
C ARG A 15 26.81 -24.83 45.80
N THR A 16 26.05 -24.61 46.88
CA THR A 16 24.58 -24.70 46.83
C THR A 16 23.95 -23.51 46.12
N ASP A 17 24.54 -22.32 46.26
CA ASP A 17 24.07 -21.12 45.56
C ASP A 17 24.21 -21.26 44.04
N ARG A 18 25.29 -21.88 43.55
CA ARG A 18 25.50 -22.12 42.12
C ARG A 18 24.50 -23.10 41.53
N VAL A 19 24.20 -24.19 42.24
CA VAL A 19 23.23 -25.20 41.78
C VAL A 19 21.80 -24.65 41.81
N GLN A 20 21.47 -23.82 42.81
CA GLN A 20 20.17 -23.14 42.88
C GLN A 20 20.03 -22.07 41.79
N ASN A 21 21.10 -21.32 41.50
CA ASN A 21 21.17 -20.31 40.45
C ASN A 21 21.10 -20.92 39.04
N ASP A 22 21.77 -22.05 38.82
CA ASP A 22 21.72 -22.81 37.56
C ASP A 22 20.32 -23.40 37.32
N ARG A 23 19.62 -23.83 38.38
CA ARG A 23 18.21 -24.30 38.30
C ARG A 23 17.20 -23.17 38.08
N MET A 24 17.47 -21.96 38.59
CA MET A 24 16.64 -20.78 38.32
C MET A 24 16.83 -20.27 36.88
N ALA A 25 18.04 -20.32 36.33
CA ALA A 25 18.33 -19.89 34.97
C ALA A 25 17.70 -20.78 33.89
N THR A 26 17.48 -22.07 34.16
CA THR A 26 16.93 -23.02 33.17
C THR A 26 15.41 -22.97 33.00
N ASN A 27 14.67 -22.27 33.85
CA ASN A 27 13.19 -22.22 33.80
C ASN A 27 12.62 -20.89 33.26
N SER A 28 13.45 -20.01 32.73
CA SER A 28 13.01 -18.74 32.12
C SER A 28 13.26 -18.71 30.62
N SER A 29 12.99 -19.83 29.93
CA SER A 29 12.86 -19.80 28.47
C SER A 29 11.50 -19.21 28.14
N LEU A 30 11.46 -17.92 27.80
CA LEU A 30 10.29 -17.35 27.13
C LEU A 30 9.99 -18.24 25.92
N PRO A 31 8.73 -18.66 25.69
CA PRO A 31 8.40 -19.41 24.49
C PRO A 31 8.90 -18.60 23.28
N ALA A 32 9.61 -19.26 22.36
CA ALA A 32 10.06 -18.63 21.13
C ALA A 32 8.87 -17.87 20.50
N PRO A 33 9.08 -16.65 19.97
CA PRO A 33 8.00 -15.89 19.37
C PRO A 33 7.31 -16.78 18.32
N ALA A 34 5.98 -16.77 18.33
CA ALA A 34 5.20 -17.54 17.36
C ALA A 34 5.72 -17.21 15.93
N PRO A 35 5.77 -18.20 15.02
CA PRO A 35 6.20 -17.95 13.66
C PRO A 35 5.33 -16.85 13.04
N PRO A 36 5.92 -15.95 12.21
CA PRO A 36 5.19 -14.83 11.65
C PRO A 36 4.01 -15.33 10.82
N THR A 37 2.86 -14.67 10.97
CA THR A 37 1.65 -14.95 10.21
C THR A 37 1.87 -14.71 8.71
N PRO A 38 1.07 -15.33 7.81
CA PRO A 38 1.17 -15.04 6.37
C PRO A 38 0.98 -13.54 6.05
N VAL A 39 0.14 -12.83 6.81
CA VAL A 39 -0.02 -11.37 6.68
C VAL A 39 1.29 -10.64 6.99
N GLU A 40 1.94 -10.96 8.10
CA GLU A 40 3.21 -10.34 8.49
C GLU A 40 4.32 -10.66 7.50
N GLN A 41 4.41 -11.91 7.02
CA GLN A 41 5.36 -12.31 5.98
C GLN A 41 5.11 -11.53 4.69
N GLY A 42 3.85 -11.41 4.27
CA GLY A 42 3.45 -10.67 3.08
C GLY A 42 3.79 -9.18 3.16
N ARG A 43 3.50 -8.53 4.30
CA ARG A 43 3.87 -7.13 4.56
C ARG A 43 5.39 -6.93 4.56
N ALA A 44 6.13 -7.84 5.18
CA ALA A 44 7.60 -7.79 5.17
C ALA A 44 8.17 -7.95 3.75
N ALA A 45 7.58 -8.82 2.93
CA ALA A 45 7.95 -9.01 1.54
C ALA A 45 7.69 -7.75 0.70
N LEU A 46 6.57 -7.05 0.93
CA LEU A 46 6.28 -5.77 0.27
C LEU A 46 7.30 -4.69 0.62
N ALA A 47 7.71 -4.60 1.88
CA ALA A 47 8.68 -3.59 2.33
C ALA A 47 10.05 -3.69 1.61
N ARG A 48 10.40 -4.88 1.12
CA ARG A 48 11.61 -5.14 0.32
C ARG A 48 11.33 -5.33 -1.17
N HIS A 49 10.12 -4.99 -1.64
CA HIS A 49 9.68 -5.14 -3.03
C HIS A 49 9.76 -6.57 -3.58
N ALA A 50 9.69 -7.59 -2.72
CA ALA A 50 9.60 -8.99 -3.11
C ALA A 50 8.16 -9.35 -3.51
N TRP A 51 7.69 -8.78 -4.64
CA TRP A 51 6.28 -8.81 -5.04
C TRP A 51 5.71 -10.22 -5.19
N GLY A 52 6.49 -11.18 -5.72
CA GLY A 52 6.06 -12.57 -5.86
C GLY A 52 5.81 -13.24 -4.51
N GLU A 53 6.73 -13.07 -3.56
CA GLU A 53 6.59 -13.60 -2.21
C GLU A 53 5.42 -12.93 -1.46
N ALA A 54 5.32 -11.60 -1.57
CA ALA A 54 4.21 -10.85 -1.01
C ALA A 54 2.85 -11.35 -1.53
N PHE A 55 2.75 -11.52 -2.84
CA PHE A 55 1.54 -12.00 -3.49
C PHE A 55 1.18 -13.41 -2.99
N GLU A 56 2.14 -14.33 -2.91
CA GLU A 56 1.90 -15.68 -2.41
C GLU A 56 1.39 -15.67 -0.96
N GLN A 57 2.08 -14.96 -0.07
CA GLN A 57 1.74 -14.94 1.36
C GLN A 57 0.41 -14.25 1.65
N LEU A 58 0.15 -13.11 1.00
CA LEU A 58 -1.11 -12.39 1.15
C LEU A 58 -2.28 -13.15 0.50
N THR A 59 -2.06 -13.89 -0.59
CA THR A 59 -3.10 -14.76 -1.16
C THR A 59 -3.47 -15.89 -0.20
N LYS A 60 -2.48 -16.50 0.48
CA LYS A 60 -2.75 -17.50 1.53
C LYS A 60 -3.57 -16.91 2.69
N ALA A 61 -3.23 -15.71 3.13
CA ALA A 61 -3.97 -15.01 4.18
C ALA A 61 -5.41 -14.64 3.74
N ASP A 62 -5.58 -14.23 2.49
CA ASP A 62 -6.88 -13.89 1.91
C ASP A 62 -7.80 -15.11 1.84
N ALA A 63 -7.28 -16.27 1.43
CA ALA A 63 -8.01 -17.53 1.44
C ALA A 63 -8.49 -17.94 2.85
N GLN A 64 -7.84 -17.45 3.90
CA GLN A 64 -8.22 -17.67 5.30
C GLN A 64 -9.12 -16.55 5.87
N GLY A 65 -9.48 -15.55 5.06
CA GLY A 65 -10.30 -14.41 5.49
C GLY A 65 -9.61 -13.49 6.49
N GLN A 66 -8.28 -13.48 6.52
CA GLN A 66 -7.49 -12.76 7.51
C GLN A 66 -7.14 -11.32 7.10
N LEU A 67 -7.43 -10.93 5.85
CA LEU A 67 -7.07 -9.61 5.34
C LEU A 67 -8.12 -8.57 5.68
N ASP A 68 -7.67 -7.44 6.23
CA ASP A 68 -8.49 -6.24 6.32
C ASP A 68 -8.47 -5.45 5.00
N GLY A 69 -9.21 -4.33 4.94
CA GLY A 69 -9.27 -3.49 3.74
C GLY A 69 -7.91 -2.95 3.27
N GLY A 70 -7.00 -2.68 4.21
CA GLY A 70 -5.64 -2.22 3.90
C GLY A 70 -4.78 -3.34 3.34
N ASP A 71 -4.85 -4.52 3.95
CA ASP A 71 -4.13 -5.69 3.45
C ASP A 71 -4.64 -6.18 2.09
N LEU A 72 -5.95 -6.05 1.83
CA LEU A 72 -6.51 -6.29 0.50
C LEU A 72 -5.88 -5.35 -0.54
N GLU A 73 -5.69 -4.07 -0.21
CA GLU A 73 -5.00 -3.11 -1.10
C GLU A 73 -3.54 -3.51 -1.35
N LEU A 74 -2.86 -4.03 -0.32
CA LEU A 74 -1.50 -4.57 -0.42
C LEU A 74 -1.43 -5.81 -1.32
N LEU A 75 -2.38 -6.74 -1.18
CA LEU A 75 -2.51 -7.90 -2.06
C LEU A 75 -2.79 -7.49 -3.51
N ALA A 76 -3.71 -6.56 -3.72
CA ALA A 76 -4.02 -6.03 -5.06
C ALA A 76 -2.78 -5.37 -5.70
N THR A 77 -1.96 -4.68 -4.91
CA THR A 77 -0.71 -4.08 -5.36
C THR A 77 0.33 -5.14 -5.72
N ALA A 78 0.49 -6.19 -4.90
CA ALA A 78 1.38 -7.29 -5.22
C ALA A 78 0.94 -8.01 -6.51
N ALA A 79 -0.35 -8.30 -6.65
CA ALA A 79 -0.95 -8.90 -7.85
C ALA A 79 -0.73 -8.04 -9.10
N TRP A 80 -0.82 -6.71 -8.98
CA TRP A 80 -0.52 -5.80 -10.08
C TRP A 80 0.95 -5.93 -10.55
N TRP A 81 1.90 -5.88 -9.61
CA TRP A 81 3.33 -5.98 -9.92
C TRP A 81 3.77 -7.35 -10.45
N THR A 82 3.03 -8.41 -10.14
CA THR A 82 3.29 -9.78 -10.64
C THR A 82 2.52 -10.11 -11.92
N GLY A 83 1.78 -9.15 -12.49
CA GLY A 83 1.04 -9.32 -13.75
C GLY A 83 -0.31 -10.03 -13.63
N GLN A 84 -0.80 -10.25 -12.41
CA GLN A 84 -2.09 -10.90 -12.13
C GLN A 84 -3.25 -9.88 -12.16
N LEU A 85 -3.39 -9.18 -13.28
CA LEU A 85 -4.31 -8.04 -13.43
C LEU A 85 -5.77 -8.35 -13.06
N PRO A 86 -6.40 -9.46 -13.52
CA PRO A 86 -7.78 -9.77 -13.15
C PRO A 86 -7.98 -9.88 -11.63
N GLN A 87 -7.04 -10.54 -10.95
CA GLN A 87 -7.08 -10.70 -9.50
C GLN A 87 -6.80 -9.37 -8.78
N ALA A 88 -5.88 -8.56 -9.29
CA ALA A 88 -5.63 -7.22 -8.74
C ALA A 88 -6.92 -6.37 -8.74
N ILE A 89 -7.71 -6.41 -9.81
CA ILE A 89 -9.00 -5.70 -9.90
C ILE A 89 -9.99 -6.25 -8.87
N GLU A 90 -10.20 -7.57 -8.84
CA GLU A 90 -11.14 -8.21 -7.92
C GLU A 90 -10.83 -7.89 -6.45
N VAL A 91 -9.57 -8.05 -6.05
CA VAL A 91 -9.13 -7.77 -4.68
C VAL A 91 -9.29 -6.28 -4.35
N ARG A 92 -8.99 -5.39 -5.29
CA ARG A 92 -9.11 -3.94 -5.11
C ARG A 92 -10.57 -3.48 -5.00
N GLU A 93 -11.50 -4.14 -5.67
CA GLU A 93 -12.95 -3.92 -5.46
C GLU A 93 -13.38 -4.29 -4.04
N ARG A 94 -12.84 -5.41 -3.50
CA ARG A 94 -13.07 -5.78 -2.10
C ARG A 94 -12.44 -4.80 -1.12
N SER A 95 -11.22 -4.33 -1.40
CA SER A 95 -10.58 -3.27 -0.61
C SER A 95 -11.41 -1.98 -0.59
N TYR A 96 -11.90 -1.53 -1.75
CA TYR A 96 -12.81 -0.39 -1.86
C TYR A 96 -14.07 -0.58 -0.99
N ALA A 97 -14.73 -1.73 -1.10
CA ALA A 97 -15.92 -2.02 -0.33
C ALA A 97 -15.65 -2.03 1.19
N ALA A 98 -14.53 -2.62 1.62
CA ALA A 98 -14.11 -2.63 3.01
C ALA A 98 -13.81 -1.21 3.53
N ALA A 99 -13.12 -0.38 2.73
CA ALA A 99 -12.83 1.01 3.09
C ALA A 99 -14.10 1.85 3.23
N MET A 100 -15.06 1.68 2.31
CA MET A 100 -16.38 2.35 2.40
C MET A 100 -17.14 1.91 3.65
N LYS A 101 -17.17 0.61 3.96
CA LYS A 101 -17.81 0.08 5.16
C LYS A 101 -17.18 0.62 6.45
N ALA A 102 -15.86 0.82 6.45
CA ALA A 102 -15.11 1.37 7.57
C ALA A 102 -15.06 2.91 7.59
N ASN A 103 -15.80 3.60 6.70
CA ASN A 103 -15.79 5.05 6.54
C ASN A 103 -14.38 5.66 6.33
N ARG A 104 -13.46 4.91 5.71
CA ARG A 104 -12.11 5.35 5.37
C ARG A 104 -12.08 5.91 3.95
N LEU A 105 -12.61 7.13 3.81
CA LEU A 105 -12.83 7.77 2.50
C LEU A 105 -11.54 7.88 1.67
N GLU A 106 -10.41 8.27 2.26
CA GLU A 106 -9.14 8.40 1.54
C GLU A 106 -8.70 7.07 0.91
N ALA A 107 -8.77 5.97 1.66
CA ALA A 107 -8.45 4.64 1.17
C ALA A 107 -9.42 4.20 0.06
N ALA A 108 -10.72 4.46 0.23
CA ALA A 108 -11.72 4.16 -0.80
C ALA A 108 -11.47 4.96 -2.08
N VAL A 109 -11.14 6.25 -1.99
CA VAL A 109 -10.81 7.07 -3.16
C VAL A 109 -9.58 6.52 -3.88
N MET A 110 -8.51 6.21 -3.16
CA MET A 110 -7.30 5.66 -3.77
C MET A 110 -7.55 4.31 -4.44
N ALA A 111 -8.33 3.43 -3.83
CA ALA A 111 -8.76 2.18 -4.45
C ALA A 111 -9.58 2.43 -5.73
N ALA A 112 -10.50 3.39 -5.73
CA ALA A 112 -11.29 3.74 -6.91
C ALA A 112 -10.44 4.35 -8.04
N VAL A 113 -9.44 5.18 -7.71
CA VAL A 113 -8.51 5.75 -8.71
C VAL A 113 -7.65 4.64 -9.32
N SER A 114 -7.12 3.75 -8.50
CA SER A 114 -6.37 2.59 -8.99
C SER A 114 -7.24 1.65 -9.83
N LEU A 115 -8.49 1.37 -9.45
CA LEU A 115 -9.43 0.61 -10.28
C LEU A 115 -9.70 1.28 -11.62
N ALA A 116 -9.84 2.61 -11.63
CA ALA A 116 -10.01 3.35 -12.86
C ALA A 116 -8.81 3.16 -13.79
N ARG A 117 -7.58 3.27 -13.25
CA ARG A 117 -6.32 3.05 -13.97
C ARG A 117 -6.20 1.61 -14.48
N ASP A 118 -6.42 0.63 -13.62
CA ASP A 118 -6.28 -0.79 -13.95
C ASP A 118 -7.26 -1.18 -15.08
N ASN A 119 -8.45 -0.59 -15.10
CA ASN A 119 -9.42 -0.73 -16.19
C ASN A 119 -9.00 -0.03 -17.49
N VAL A 120 -8.19 1.03 -17.44
CA VAL A 120 -7.56 1.61 -18.65
C VAL A 120 -6.65 0.56 -19.29
N TYR A 121 -5.76 -0.07 -18.50
CA TYR A 121 -4.77 -1.02 -19.02
C TYR A 121 -5.36 -2.29 -19.64
N ARG A 122 -6.53 -2.77 -19.18
CA ARG A 122 -7.25 -3.88 -19.83
C ARG A 122 -8.22 -3.45 -20.94
N ALA A 123 -8.13 -2.20 -21.41
CA ALA A 123 -9.01 -1.63 -22.44
C ALA A 123 -10.52 -1.64 -22.11
N ALA A 124 -10.88 -1.59 -20.82
CA ALA A 124 -12.27 -1.52 -20.37
C ALA A 124 -12.68 -0.07 -20.06
N ASP A 125 -12.83 0.75 -21.10
CA ASP A 125 -13.03 2.21 -20.98
C ASP A 125 -14.27 2.59 -20.15
N SER A 126 -15.40 1.90 -20.35
CA SER A 126 -16.64 2.15 -19.62
C SER A 126 -16.47 1.92 -18.11
N MET A 127 -15.73 0.88 -17.73
CA MET A 127 -15.42 0.57 -16.33
C MET A 127 -14.43 1.57 -15.74
N SER A 128 -13.41 1.96 -16.52
CA SER A 128 -12.50 3.04 -16.11
C SER A 128 -13.26 4.35 -15.85
N ALA A 129 -14.20 4.69 -16.73
CA ALA A 129 -15.06 5.86 -16.58
C ALA A 129 -15.95 5.79 -15.33
N ALA A 130 -16.54 4.64 -15.05
CA ALA A 130 -17.37 4.44 -13.87
C ALA A 130 -16.58 4.66 -12.57
N TRP A 131 -15.38 4.05 -12.46
CA TRP A 131 -14.53 4.18 -11.28
C TRP A 131 -13.98 5.60 -11.11
N ALA A 132 -13.57 6.27 -12.19
CA ALA A 132 -13.11 7.66 -12.15
C ALA A 132 -14.21 8.62 -11.67
N ARG A 133 -15.46 8.44 -12.12
CA ARG A 133 -16.60 9.24 -11.63
C ARG A 133 -16.91 8.99 -10.15
N ARG A 134 -16.68 7.77 -9.66
CA ARG A 134 -16.85 7.45 -8.24
C ARG A 134 -15.79 8.16 -7.39
N ALA A 135 -14.53 8.11 -7.80
CA ALA A 135 -13.45 8.86 -7.15
C ALA A 135 -13.72 10.37 -7.14
N GLU A 136 -14.20 10.94 -8.25
CA GLU A 136 -14.57 12.37 -8.34
C GLU A 136 -15.64 12.77 -7.33
N ARG A 137 -16.76 12.03 -7.26
CA ARG A 137 -17.83 12.34 -6.31
C ARG A 137 -17.36 12.30 -4.87
N SER A 138 -16.46 11.37 -4.54
CA SER A 138 -15.87 11.29 -3.20
C SER A 138 -14.93 12.45 -2.88
N LEU A 139 -14.45 13.20 -3.88
CA LEU A 139 -13.53 14.32 -3.72
C LEU A 139 -14.19 15.70 -3.82
N GLU A 140 -15.46 15.81 -4.22
CA GLU A 140 -16.14 17.08 -4.52
C GLU A 140 -16.06 18.15 -3.41
N ASN A 141 -16.02 17.74 -2.14
CA ASN A 141 -15.93 18.62 -0.98
C ASN A 141 -14.65 18.40 -0.15
N VAL A 142 -13.64 17.75 -0.74
CA VAL A 142 -12.36 17.49 -0.10
C VAL A 142 -11.34 18.51 -0.61
N PRO A 143 -10.58 19.19 0.27
CA PRO A 143 -9.48 20.05 -0.18
C PRO A 143 -8.51 19.30 -1.11
N GLU A 144 -7.87 20.04 -2.00
CA GLU A 144 -6.94 19.45 -2.96
C GLU A 144 -5.85 18.65 -2.24
N ASN A 145 -5.62 17.43 -2.72
CA ASN A 145 -4.72 16.46 -2.12
C ASN A 145 -4.15 15.52 -3.19
N ALA A 146 -3.28 14.59 -2.79
CA ALA A 146 -2.64 13.66 -3.73
C ALA A 146 -3.64 12.85 -4.59
N ALA A 147 -4.83 12.53 -4.07
CA ALA A 147 -5.84 11.78 -4.81
C ALA A 147 -6.39 12.55 -6.03
N HIS A 148 -6.51 13.88 -5.93
CA HIS A 148 -6.87 14.74 -7.06
C HIS A 148 -5.84 14.63 -8.20
N GLY A 149 -4.55 14.67 -7.84
CA GLY A 149 -3.45 14.51 -8.79
C GLY A 149 -3.49 13.15 -9.50
N TRP A 150 -3.65 12.07 -8.73
CA TRP A 150 -3.77 10.73 -9.32
C TRP A 150 -5.00 10.57 -10.21
N LEU A 151 -6.15 11.12 -9.82
CA LEU A 151 -7.35 11.13 -10.66
C LEU A 151 -7.13 11.91 -11.96
N ALA A 152 -6.44 13.04 -11.92
CA ALA A 152 -6.09 13.84 -13.10
C ALA A 152 -5.17 13.06 -14.06
N ILE A 153 -4.20 12.31 -13.54
CA ILE A 153 -3.34 11.43 -14.34
C ILE A 153 -4.17 10.36 -15.06
N VAL A 154 -5.05 9.66 -14.34
CA VAL A 154 -5.90 8.61 -14.94
C VAL A 154 -6.83 9.16 -16.01
N ARG A 155 -7.42 10.34 -15.78
CA ARG A 155 -8.27 11.01 -16.77
C ARG A 155 -7.50 11.37 -18.04
N SER A 156 -6.32 11.96 -17.86
CA SER A 156 -5.45 12.34 -18.97
C SER A 156 -5.03 11.12 -19.78
N PHE A 157 -4.64 10.04 -19.10
CA PHE A 157 -4.24 8.79 -19.75
C PHE A 157 -5.41 8.14 -20.50
N ARG A 158 -6.60 8.05 -19.89
CA ARG A 158 -7.80 7.52 -20.55
C ARG A 158 -8.17 8.34 -21.79
N ALA A 159 -8.15 9.67 -21.69
CA ALA A 159 -8.40 10.55 -22.81
C ALA A 159 -7.41 10.30 -23.95
N ALA A 160 -6.11 10.17 -23.64
CA ALA A 160 -5.07 9.87 -24.63
C ALA A 160 -5.32 8.52 -25.33
N MET A 161 -5.69 7.47 -24.59
CA MET A 161 -5.96 6.15 -25.18
C MET A 161 -7.22 6.15 -26.04
N SER A 162 -8.28 6.84 -25.61
CA SER A 162 -9.51 7.01 -26.42
C SER A 162 -9.29 7.91 -27.65
N ALA A 163 -8.31 8.82 -27.62
CA ALA A 163 -8.05 9.77 -28.69
C ALA A 163 -7.34 9.13 -29.91
N ILE A 164 -6.81 7.92 -29.78
CA ILE A 164 -6.19 7.17 -30.87
C ILE A 164 -7.22 6.76 -31.93
N SER A 165 -8.52 6.70 -31.57
CA SER A 165 -9.62 6.44 -32.51
C SER A 165 -10.32 7.70 -33.05
N ILE A 166 -9.89 8.91 -32.67
CA ILE A 166 -10.49 10.15 -33.19
C ILE A 166 -9.98 10.39 -34.62
N PRO A 167 -10.85 10.39 -35.64
CA PRO A 167 -10.44 10.69 -37.02
C PRO A 167 -9.81 12.09 -37.08
N ARG A 168 -8.80 12.29 -37.95
CA ARG A 168 -8.11 13.59 -38.13
C ARG A 168 -9.08 14.77 -38.29
N SER A 169 -10.30 14.54 -38.79
CA SER A 169 -11.34 15.55 -38.99
C SER A 169 -11.89 16.20 -37.70
N ARG A 170 -11.73 15.58 -36.52
CA ARG A 170 -12.17 16.16 -35.23
C ARG A 170 -11.04 16.77 -34.40
N ARG A 171 -9.79 16.74 -34.87
CA ARG A 171 -8.71 17.51 -34.24
C ARG A 171 -8.96 18.98 -34.56
N ARG A 172 -9.27 19.80 -33.55
CA ARG A 172 -9.26 21.26 -33.72
C ARG A 172 -7.91 21.65 -34.32
N PRO A 173 -7.86 22.28 -35.50
CA PRO A 173 -6.59 22.71 -36.07
C PRO A 173 -5.94 23.67 -35.09
N TRP A 174 -4.64 23.48 -34.84
CA TRP A 174 -3.85 24.46 -34.10
C TRP A 174 -4.03 25.82 -34.80
N PRO A 175 -4.34 26.91 -34.08
CA PRO A 175 -4.48 28.21 -34.72
C PRO A 175 -3.17 28.52 -35.44
N ARG A 176 -3.20 28.57 -36.78
CA ARG A 176 -2.10 29.13 -37.55
C ARG A 176 -1.94 30.56 -37.03
N ARG A 177 -0.83 30.84 -36.34
CA ARG A 177 -0.41 32.20 -36.05
C ARG A 177 -0.30 32.88 -37.42
N SER A 178 -1.31 33.68 -37.77
CA SER A 178 -1.23 34.60 -38.90
C SER A 178 -0.01 35.48 -38.68
N GLY A 179 0.79 35.65 -39.73
CA GLY A 179 2.16 36.15 -39.68
C GLY A 179 2.35 37.31 -38.71
N GLY A 180 3.09 37.04 -37.64
CA GLY A 180 3.75 38.07 -36.85
C GLY A 180 5.06 38.42 -37.56
N ASP A 181 5.11 39.64 -38.06
CA ASP A 181 6.30 40.30 -38.62
C ASP A 181 7.43 40.28 -37.57
N TRP A 182 8.48 39.49 -37.82
CA TRP A 182 9.65 39.35 -36.94
C TRP A 182 10.75 40.38 -37.25
N ARG A 183 10.38 41.64 -37.53
CA ARG A 183 11.36 42.73 -37.62
C ARG A 183 11.84 43.12 -36.23
N ILE A 184 12.77 42.32 -35.71
CA ILE A 184 13.68 42.67 -34.63
C ILE A 184 14.52 43.84 -35.14
N GLY A 185 14.32 45.01 -34.53
CA GLY A 185 15.12 46.19 -34.79
C GLY A 185 16.58 45.91 -34.49
N MET A 186 17.43 45.95 -35.51
CA MET A 186 18.87 46.14 -35.32
C MET A 186 19.11 47.63 -35.05
N LEU A 187 19.45 47.89 -33.79
CA LEU A 187 20.43 48.87 -33.30
C LEU A 187 20.93 49.90 -34.33
N ARG A 188 20.66 51.17 -34.03
CA ARG A 188 21.57 52.28 -34.34
C ARG A 188 21.58 53.27 -33.18
#